data_AF-A0A821Z4Q2-F1
#
_entry.id   AF-A0A821Z4Q2-F1
#
_cell.length_a   1.000
_cell.length_b   1.000
_cell.length_c   1.000
_cell.angle_alpha   90.00
_cell.angle_beta   90.00
_cell.angle_gamma   90.00
#
_symmetry.space_group_name_H-M   'P 1'
#
loop_
_entity.id
_entity.type
_entity.pdbx_description
1 polymer ?
#
loop_
_entity_poly.entity_id
_entity_poly.type
_entity_poly.pdbx_seq_one_letter_code
_entity_poly.pdbx_strand_id
1 'polypeptide(L)'
;LLISTDRIKTRDQCDLYASFLGPDSYYIPNIAQDPCYHKSCDTIWNINVFAYEKMIKAAAYFIESLVYMDNLKRMALPNRKN
;
A
#
# COMPACT_ATOMS: atom_id res chain seq x y z
N LEU A 1 -4.02 -3.64 5.42
CA LEU A 1 -3.46 -3.88 4.06
C LEU A 1 -4.38 -3.22 3.05
N LEU A 2 -3.95 -2.17 2.38
CA LEU A 2 -4.73 -1.56 1.31
C LEU A 2 -3.91 -1.62 0.02
N ILE A 3 -4.11 -2.72 -0.67
CA ILE A 3 -3.75 -2.95 -2.06
C ILE A 3 -4.55 -1.91 -2.84
N SER A 4 -4.00 -0.72 -3.02
CA SER A 4 -4.61 0.30 -3.86
C SER A 4 -4.06 0.11 -5.26
N THR A 5 -4.68 -0.79 -6.02
CA THR A 5 -4.67 -0.71 -7.48
C THR A 5 -5.19 0.68 -7.86
N ASP A 6 -4.32 1.53 -8.40
CA ASP A 6 -4.66 2.73 -9.18
C ASP A 6 -5.53 3.82 -8.50
N ARG A 7 -5.24 4.22 -7.26
CA ARG A 7 -5.77 5.50 -6.76
C ARG A 7 -4.65 6.44 -6.35
N ILE A 8 -4.46 7.43 -7.21
CA ILE A 8 -3.76 8.67 -6.94
C ILE A 8 -4.12 9.15 -5.52
N LYS A 9 -3.10 9.33 -4.67
CA LYS A 9 -3.29 9.77 -3.28
C LYS A 9 -3.28 11.30 -3.21
N THR A 10 -4.23 11.85 -2.44
CA THR A 10 -4.24 13.28 -2.13
C THR A 10 -3.14 13.61 -1.12
N ARG A 11 -2.82 14.90 -0.95
CA ARG A 11 -1.83 15.34 0.03
C ARG A 11 -2.16 14.85 1.45
N ASP A 12 -3.41 15.01 1.88
CA ASP A 12 -3.86 14.57 3.21
C ASP A 12 -3.67 13.07 3.43
N GLN A 13 -3.90 12.27 2.39
CA GLN A 13 -3.65 10.82 2.46
C GLN A 13 -2.15 10.54 2.59
N CYS A 14 -1.30 11.22 1.82
CA CYS A 14 0.15 11.10 1.93
C CYS A 14 0.66 11.49 3.33
N ASP A 15 0.17 12.60 3.88
CA ASP A 15 0.55 13.07 5.22
C ASP A 15 0.08 12.10 6.33
N LEU A 16 -1.14 11.56 6.18
CA LEU A 16 -1.64 10.50 7.07
C LEU A 16 -0.72 9.27 7.02
N TYR A 17 -0.29 8.82 5.84
CA TYR A 17 0.62 7.67 5.73
C TYR A 17 2.02 7.97 6.28
N ALA A 18 2.56 9.17 6.04
CA ALA A 18 3.83 9.60 6.60
C ALA A 18 3.81 9.60 8.14
N SER A 19 2.67 9.90 8.77
CA SER A 19 2.52 9.82 10.22
C SER A 19 2.68 8.39 10.78
N PHE A 20 2.37 7.36 9.98
CA PHE A 20 2.52 5.95 10.36
C PHE A 20 3.86 5.36 9.96
N LEU A 21 4.43 5.83 8.85
CA LEU A 21 5.58 5.22 8.19
C LEU A 21 6.89 6.01 8.36
N GLY A 22 6.84 7.18 8.97
CA GLY A 22 7.98 8.06 9.15
C GLY A 22 8.15 9.06 8.00
N PRO A 23 8.88 10.17 8.24
CA PRO A 23 8.99 11.29 7.30
C PRO A 23 9.71 10.95 6.00
N ASP A 24 10.48 9.85 5.96
CA ASP A 24 11.27 9.42 4.79
C ASP A 24 10.45 8.63 3.76
N SER A 25 9.14 8.49 3.96
CA SER A 25 8.26 7.88 2.97
C SER A 25 8.01 8.86 1.82
N TYR A 26 8.66 8.61 0.67
CA TYR A 26 8.58 9.39 -0.57
C TYR A 26 7.20 9.28 -1.27
N TYR A 27 6.14 9.74 -0.60
CA TYR A 27 4.84 9.89 -1.22
C TYR A 27 4.78 11.22 -1.96
N ILE A 28 4.60 11.16 -3.28
CA ILE A 28 4.31 12.36 -4.06
C ILE A 28 2.80 12.42 -4.29
N PRO A 29 2.13 13.44 -3.74
CA PRO A 29 0.70 13.63 -3.95
C PRO A 29 0.40 13.70 -5.44
N ASN A 30 -0.78 13.21 -5.81
CA ASN A 30 -1.28 13.27 -7.17
C ASN A 30 -0.54 12.40 -8.21
N ILE A 31 0.38 11.52 -7.79
CA ILE A 31 1.07 10.56 -8.66
C ILE A 31 0.64 9.14 -8.31
N ALA A 32 0.37 8.33 -9.32
CA ALA A 32 -0.05 6.93 -9.15
C ALA A 32 1.13 5.96 -8.94
N GLN A 33 2.30 6.30 -9.50
CA GLN A 33 3.48 5.44 -9.56
C GLN A 33 4.70 6.17 -8.99
N ASP A 34 5.71 5.41 -8.59
CA ASP A 34 7.02 5.97 -8.30
C ASP A 34 7.53 6.78 -9.51
N PRO A 35 8.04 8.02 -9.34
CA PRO A 35 8.64 8.79 -10.43
C PRO A 35 9.77 8.07 -11.16
N CYS A 36 10.41 7.09 -10.54
CA CYS A 36 11.44 6.25 -11.12
C CYS A 36 10.89 5.07 -11.93
N TYR A 37 9.58 4.80 -11.91
CA TYR A 37 8.98 3.71 -12.68
C TYR A 37 9.40 3.77 -14.16
N HIS A 38 9.98 2.67 -14.66
CA HIS A 38 10.52 2.54 -16.02
C HIS A 38 11.65 3.54 -16.38
N LYS A 39 12.38 4.06 -15.39
CA LYS A 39 13.57 4.91 -15.59
C LYS A 39 14.83 4.22 -15.07
N SER A 40 15.99 4.79 -15.38
CA SER A 40 17.29 4.27 -14.92
C SER A 40 17.48 4.27 -13.40
N CYS A 41 16.69 5.05 -12.66
CA CYS A 41 16.70 5.05 -11.19
C CYS A 41 15.83 3.93 -10.56
N ASP A 42 15.11 3.14 -11.37
CA ASP A 42 14.35 1.96 -10.92
C ASP A 42 15.31 0.80 -10.58
N THR A 43 15.95 0.90 -9.42
CA THR A 43 16.99 -0.03 -8.99
C THR A 43 16.76 -0.47 -7.55
N ILE A 44 17.39 -1.59 -7.16
CA ILE A 44 17.31 -2.09 -5.78
C ILE A 44 17.80 -1.07 -4.73
N TRP A 45 18.68 -0.15 -5.14
CA TRP A 45 19.22 0.90 -4.29
C TRP A 45 18.22 2.04 -4.04
N ASN A 46 17.15 2.13 -4.84
CA ASN A 46 16.08 3.12 -4.71
C ASN A 46 14.85 2.57 -3.95
N ILE A 47 15.01 1.46 -3.22
CA ILE A 47 13.94 0.88 -2.40
C ILE A 47 13.98 1.47 -0.99
N ASN A 48 12.84 2.03 -0.53
CA ASN A 48 12.66 2.34 0.89
C ASN A 48 12.42 1.03 1.68
N VAL A 49 13.47 0.53 2.33
CA VAL A 49 13.47 -0.76 3.06
C VAL A 49 12.41 -0.80 4.16
N PHE A 50 12.23 0.30 4.90
CA PHE A 50 11.22 0.38 5.96
C PHE A 50 9.80 0.20 5.40
N ALA A 51 9.47 0.89 4.30
CA ALA A 51 8.17 0.77 3.66
C ALA A 51 7.95 -0.65 3.12
N TYR A 52 8.96 -1.25 2.49
CA TYR A 52 8.93 -2.62 2.00
C TYR A 52 8.62 -3.63 3.12
N GLU A 53 9.33 -3.55 4.26
CA GLU A 53 9.08 -4.43 5.40
C GLU A 53 7.66 -4.29 5.97
N LYS A 54 7.16 -3.06 6.10
CA LYS A 54 5.80 -2.80 6.60
C LYS A 54 4.74 -3.34 5.64
N MET A 55 4.95 -3.19 4.34
CA MET A 55 4.07 -3.75 3.31
C MET A 55 4.03 -5.28 3.38
N ILE A 56 5.18 -5.94 3.52
CA ILE A 56 5.25 -7.40 3.66
C ILE A 56 4.51 -7.86 4.93
N LYS A 57 4.80 -7.24 6.08
CA LYS A 57 4.15 -7.60 7.35
C LYS A 57 2.64 -7.42 7.26
N ALA A 58 2.17 -6.33 6.67
CA ALA A 58 0.75 -6.11 6.45
C ALA A 58 0.15 -7.16 5.50
N ALA A 59 0.89 -7.57 4.46
CA ALA A 59 0.42 -8.55 3.48
C ALA A 59 0.30 -9.93 4.12
N ALA A 60 1.31 -10.34 4.86
CA ALA A 60 1.31 -11.58 5.63
C ALA A 60 0.15 -11.61 6.64
N TYR A 61 -0.02 -10.54 7.44
CA TYR A 61 -1.12 -10.45 8.39
C TYR A 61 -2.50 -10.55 7.73
N PHE A 62 -2.67 -9.93 6.57
CA PHE A 62 -3.91 -10.03 5.81
C PHE A 62 -4.17 -11.44 5.32
N ILE A 63 -3.17 -12.09 4.71
CA ILE A 63 -3.27 -13.48 4.23
C ILE A 63 -3.60 -14.42 5.39
N GLU A 64 -2.93 -14.26 6.54
CA GLU A 64 -3.23 -15.01 7.75
C GLU A 64 -4.66 -14.78 8.22
N SER A 65 -5.12 -13.52 8.22
CA SER A 65 -6.50 -13.18 8.61
C SER A 65 -7.54 -13.84 7.70
N LEU A 66 -7.23 -14.07 6.42
CA LEU A 66 -8.13 -14.77 5.50
C LEU A 66 -8.38 -16.23 5.90
N VAL A 67 -7.39 -16.90 6.50
CA VAL A 67 -7.51 -18.31 6.93
C VAL A 67 -8.57 -18.45 8.03
N TYR A 68 -8.71 -17.44 8.88
CA TYR A 68 -9.66 -17.43 9.99
C TYR A 68 -11.03 -16.81 9.63
N MET A 69 -11.26 -16.46 8.36
CA MET A 69 -12.53 -15.88 7.93
C MET A 69 -13.44 -16.91 7.26
N ASP A 70 -14.54 -17.24 7.93
CA ASP A 70 -15.60 -18.14 7.42
C ASP A 70 -16.26 -17.66 6.12
N ASN A 71 -16.12 -16.38 5.77
CA ASN A 71 -16.72 -15.82 4.56
C ASN A 71 -15.82 -14.76 3.91
N LEU A 72 -14.80 -15.24 3.20
CA LEU A 72 -13.93 -14.46 2.30
C LEU A 72 -14.70 -13.56 1.33
N LYS A 73 -15.86 -14.02 0.82
CA LYS A 73 -16.64 -13.31 -0.20
C LYS A 73 -17.24 -12.01 0.34
N ARG A 74 -17.71 -12.01 1.59
CA ARG A 74 -18.20 -10.81 2.30
C ARG A 74 -17.09 -9.79 2.56
N MET A 75 -15.88 -10.26 2.85
CA MET A 75 -14.73 -9.39 3.11
C MET A 75 -14.18 -8.75 1.83
N ALA A 76 -14.10 -9.51 0.72
CA ALA A 76 -13.59 -9.00 -0.55
C ALA A 76 -14.55 -8.00 -1.22
N LEU A 77 -15.86 -8.10 -0.93
CA LEU A 77 -16.91 -7.29 -1.55
C LEU A 77 -17.92 -6.78 -0.50
N PRO A 78 -17.51 -5.91 0.45
CA PRO A 78 -18.36 -5.53 1.58
C PRO A 78 -19.64 -4.78 1.19
N ASN A 79 -19.72 -4.25 -0.04
CA ASN A 79 -20.81 -3.39 -0.52
C ASN A 79 -21.64 -3.96 -1.70
N ARG A 80 -21.44 -5.22 -2.13
CA ARG A 80 -22.39 -5.84 -3.07
C ARG A 80 -23.58 -6.38 -2.28
N LYS A 81 -24.69 -5.64 -2.30
CA LYS A 81 -26.01 -6.17 -1.92
C LYS A 81 -26.41 -7.24 -2.94
N ASN A 82 -26.86 -8.39 -2.46
CA ASN A 82 -27.58 -9.38 -3.28
C ASN A 82 -28.91 -8.77 -3.77
#